data_AF-A0A972VBV4-F1
#
_entry.id   AF-A0A972VBV4-F1
#
_cell.length_a   1.000
_cell.length_b   1.000
_cell.length_c   1.000
_cell.angle_alpha   90.00
_cell.angle_beta   90.00
_cell.angle_gamma   90.00
#
_symmetry.space_group_name_H-M   'P 1'
#
loop_
_entity.id
_entity.type
_entity.pdbx_description
1 polymer ?
#
loop_
_entity_poly.entity_id
_entity_poly.type
_entity_poly.pdbx_seq_one_letter_code
_entity_poly.pdbx_strand_id
1 'polypeptide(L)'
;MWKRLIGKGPFIVVFILGLLVLPSVLSAQGNRERAFERVREVQGKHTDRLMDMDDVEGTAIGHDQDGQWVVKVLTARPGVGGIAKTVDGVPVQVVVTGRIVALIVPPDPRARFARPVPIGVSTGHPHITAGTIGCRVKDGSGNVYALSNNHVYANQNGASLGDNVLQPGDFDDGEDPEDMIGTLYDFEPIVFSRRANNKMDAAMALVMLDGETPRVGTSTPAAGYGVPNSTTTLASMGQPVQKFGRTTGYTKGRVMALNATVNVSYGPGKTARFRNQILIESVDSEPFSAGGDSGSLIVTDDSGKNPVGLLFAGSAAFTIANPIDPVLDRFSVIIDNGVVDSPPTLQSISITPNSATIEDGQTQQFTATGSFDNGSTADLTDTAAWSSSDVAVATVEAGLAMGIAVGTTGITATKAGITSVPIASLEVTAPPTTTDTVTITKADYRRRNSELNVEATSSEGGSAELMLVGYDSMTYNAKKQKYVYKKKLSGDPPTSVTVTSASGATDTAEVKSR
;
A
#
# COMPACT_ATOMS: atom_id res chain seq x y z
N MET A 1 19.24 -66.45 -31.00
CA MET A 1 19.74 -67.64 -31.74
C MET A 1 18.89 -68.83 -31.33
N TRP A 2 18.16 -69.41 -32.29
CA TRP A 2 17.34 -70.61 -32.14
C TRP A 2 18.12 -71.84 -31.65
N LYS A 3 17.45 -72.73 -30.91
CA LYS A 3 17.28 -74.15 -31.31
C LYS A 3 16.20 -74.87 -30.48
N ARG A 4 15.17 -75.34 -31.19
CA ARG A 4 14.20 -76.39 -30.83
C ARG A 4 14.75 -77.74 -31.28
N LEU A 5 14.43 -78.84 -30.57
CA LEU A 5 14.07 -80.19 -31.08
C LEU A 5 13.79 -81.10 -29.86
N ILE A 6 12.53 -81.46 -29.55
CA ILE A 6 11.83 -82.75 -29.82
C ILE A 6 12.62 -83.97 -29.29
N GLY A 7 12.13 -84.90 -28.46
CA GLY A 7 10.83 -85.21 -27.87
C GLY A 7 10.88 -86.66 -27.30
N LYS A 8 10.00 -87.00 -26.35
CA LYS A 8 9.41 -88.34 -26.06
C LYS A 8 8.69 -88.30 -24.71
N GLY A 9 7.37 -88.52 -24.71
CA GLY A 9 6.57 -88.74 -23.48
C GLY A 9 6.91 -90.09 -22.81
N PRO A 10 6.40 -90.34 -21.59
CA PRO A 10 4.97 -90.60 -21.42
C PRO A 10 4.32 -89.99 -20.14
N PHE A 11 2.98 -89.87 -20.20
CA PHE A 11 2.00 -89.82 -19.10
C PHE A 11 2.44 -89.25 -17.74
N ILE A 12 2.01 -88.01 -17.44
CA ILE A 12 1.87 -87.53 -16.05
C ILE A 12 0.38 -87.31 -15.78
N VAL A 13 -0.13 -88.13 -14.86
CA VAL A 13 -1.43 -87.98 -14.22
C VAL A 13 -1.43 -86.67 -13.44
N VAL A 14 -2.32 -85.75 -13.80
CA VAL A 14 -2.58 -84.54 -13.02
C VAL A 14 -3.33 -84.96 -11.76
N PHE A 15 -2.64 -85.01 -10.62
CA PHE A 15 -3.28 -85.00 -9.31
C PHE A 15 -3.81 -83.58 -9.07
N ILE A 16 -5.11 -83.38 -9.28
CA ILE A 16 -5.82 -82.23 -8.69
C ILE A 16 -5.86 -82.51 -7.19
N LEU A 17 -4.92 -81.93 -6.44
CA LEU A 17 -5.03 -81.82 -4.98
C LEU A 17 -6.19 -80.85 -4.71
N GLY A 18 -7.41 -81.39 -4.59
CA GLY A 18 -8.51 -80.69 -3.97
C GLY A 18 -8.15 -80.45 -2.51
N LEU A 19 -7.84 -79.19 -2.15
CA LEU A 19 -7.83 -78.76 -0.76
C LEU A 19 -9.25 -78.95 -0.22
N LEU A 20 -9.47 -80.05 0.50
CA LEU A 20 -10.65 -80.28 1.32
C LEU A 20 -10.63 -79.25 2.46
N VAL A 21 -11.29 -78.12 2.26
CA VAL A 21 -11.58 -77.20 3.35
C VAL A 21 -12.62 -77.89 4.23
N LEU A 22 -12.24 -78.22 5.48
CA LEU A 22 -13.12 -78.93 6.41
C LEU A 22 -14.41 -78.11 6.64
N PRO A 23 -15.60 -78.74 6.68
CA PRO A 23 -16.88 -78.06 6.91
C PRO A 23 -16.90 -77.15 8.16
N SER A 24 -16.12 -77.52 9.18
CA SER A 24 -15.92 -76.75 10.41
C SER A 24 -15.22 -75.40 10.19
N VAL A 25 -14.25 -75.32 9.27
CA VAL A 25 -13.53 -74.08 8.94
C VAL A 25 -14.42 -73.15 8.12
N LEU A 26 -15.19 -73.67 7.16
CA LEU A 26 -16.22 -72.89 6.46
C LEU A 26 -17.31 -72.38 7.42
N SER A 27 -17.73 -73.20 8.40
CA SER A 27 -18.75 -72.81 9.39
C SER A 27 -18.26 -71.73 10.35
N ALA A 28 -16.99 -71.79 10.78
CA ALA A 28 -16.39 -70.80 11.65
C ALA A 28 -16.18 -69.46 10.93
N GLN A 29 -15.79 -69.51 9.65
CA GLN A 29 -15.67 -68.32 8.81
C GLN A 29 -17.06 -67.69 8.53
N GLY A 30 -18.05 -68.49 8.18
CA GLY A 30 -19.43 -68.04 7.99
C GLY A 30 -20.07 -67.47 9.26
N ASN A 31 -19.73 -67.99 10.44
CA ASN A 31 -20.17 -67.43 11.72
C ASN A 31 -19.47 -66.10 12.05
N ARG A 32 -18.19 -65.93 11.70
CA ARG A 32 -17.46 -64.66 11.90
C ARG A 32 -17.98 -63.55 10.98
N GLU A 33 -18.29 -63.87 9.72
CA GLU A 33 -18.90 -62.92 8.77
C GLU A 33 -20.30 -62.50 9.24
N ARG A 34 -21.14 -63.44 9.69
CA ARG A 34 -22.45 -63.12 10.27
C ARG A 34 -22.36 -62.25 11.52
N ALA A 35 -21.37 -62.49 12.38
CA ALA A 35 -21.15 -61.68 13.57
C ALA A 35 -20.72 -60.25 13.23
N PHE A 36 -19.82 -60.09 12.24
CA PHE A 36 -19.42 -58.77 11.75
C PHE A 36 -20.61 -58.00 11.13
N GLU A 37 -21.38 -58.65 10.24
CA GLU A 37 -22.53 -58.01 9.59
C GLU A 37 -23.59 -57.59 10.60
N ARG A 38 -23.85 -58.40 11.64
CA ARG A 38 -24.74 -58.02 12.75
C ARG A 38 -24.25 -56.75 13.45
N VAL A 39 -22.95 -56.67 13.78
CA VAL A 39 -22.39 -55.50 14.46
C VAL A 39 -22.39 -54.27 13.56
N ARG A 40 -22.18 -54.44 12.26
CA ARG A 40 -22.26 -53.36 11.27
C ARG A 40 -23.67 -52.79 11.13
N GLU A 41 -24.68 -53.64 11.04
CA GLU A 41 -26.09 -53.22 11.01
C GLU A 41 -26.45 -52.44 12.28
N VAL A 42 -26.07 -52.97 13.44
CA VAL A 42 -26.33 -52.34 14.73
C VAL A 42 -25.57 -51.01 14.85
N GLN A 43 -24.30 -50.93 14.47
CA GLN A 43 -23.58 -49.65 14.45
C GLN A 43 -24.32 -48.64 13.57
N GLY A 44 -24.60 -48.98 12.31
CA GLY A 44 -25.27 -48.08 11.36
C GLY A 44 -26.60 -47.55 11.87
N LYS A 45 -27.41 -48.40 12.53
CA LYS A 45 -28.69 -48.01 13.12
C LYS A 45 -28.56 -47.01 14.28
N HIS A 46 -27.48 -47.08 15.05
CA HIS A 46 -27.29 -46.25 16.25
C HIS A 46 -26.30 -45.10 16.06
N THR A 47 -25.62 -45.02 14.90
CA THR A 47 -24.60 -43.98 14.63
C THR A 47 -25.12 -42.58 14.84
N ASP A 48 -26.22 -42.18 14.19
CA ASP A 48 -26.69 -40.79 14.25
C ASP A 48 -26.98 -40.35 15.69
N ARG A 49 -27.71 -41.19 16.44
CA ARG A 49 -28.00 -40.94 17.86
C ARG A 49 -26.73 -40.84 18.72
N LEU A 50 -25.71 -41.66 18.44
CA LEU A 50 -24.45 -41.62 19.17
C LEU A 50 -23.64 -40.37 18.80
N MET A 51 -23.64 -39.97 17.52
CA MET A 51 -22.96 -38.77 17.02
C MET A 51 -23.63 -37.47 17.50
N ASP A 52 -24.93 -37.49 17.80
CA ASP A 52 -25.66 -36.36 18.38
C ASP A 52 -25.32 -36.11 19.87
N MET A 53 -24.57 -37.01 20.52
CA MET A 53 -24.15 -36.82 21.91
C MET A 53 -22.94 -35.89 22.00
N ASP A 54 -22.99 -34.94 22.93
CA ASP A 54 -21.86 -34.06 23.23
C ASP A 54 -20.58 -34.86 23.51
N ASP A 55 -19.47 -34.43 22.91
CA ASP A 55 -18.14 -35.04 23.04
C ASP A 55 -18.01 -36.47 22.48
N VAL A 56 -18.96 -36.95 21.68
CA VAL A 56 -18.78 -38.11 20.79
C VAL A 56 -18.30 -37.63 19.42
N GLU A 57 -17.12 -38.10 19.03
CA GLU A 57 -16.40 -37.66 17.82
C GLU A 57 -16.53 -38.67 16.67
N GLY A 58 -17.01 -39.89 16.95
CA GLY A 58 -17.12 -40.94 15.95
C GLY A 58 -17.73 -42.23 16.48
N THR A 59 -18.24 -43.05 15.56
CA THR A 59 -18.55 -44.47 15.81
C THR A 59 -17.74 -45.36 14.86
N ALA A 60 -17.37 -46.54 15.32
CA ALA A 60 -16.65 -47.53 14.53
C ALA A 60 -17.05 -48.95 14.93
N ILE A 61 -16.54 -49.94 14.19
CA ILE A 61 -16.59 -51.35 14.57
C ILE A 61 -15.17 -51.77 14.88
N GLY A 62 -14.99 -52.60 15.90
CA GLY A 62 -13.73 -53.29 16.07
C GLY A 62 -13.86 -54.45 17.02
N HIS A 63 -12.72 -54.86 17.58
CA HIS A 63 -12.67 -55.91 18.57
C HIS A 63 -12.43 -55.35 19.97
N ASP A 64 -12.97 -56.06 20.96
CA ASP A 64 -12.55 -55.96 22.36
C ASP A 64 -11.29 -56.81 22.62
N GLN A 65 -10.89 -56.92 23.90
CA GLN A 65 -9.69 -57.65 24.31
C GLN A 65 -9.78 -59.17 24.09
N ASP A 66 -11.00 -59.71 24.02
CA ASP A 66 -11.26 -61.13 23.83
C ASP A 66 -11.50 -61.49 22.34
N GLY A 67 -11.37 -60.51 21.45
CA GLY A 67 -11.59 -60.68 20.02
C GLY A 67 -13.07 -60.77 19.61
N GLN A 68 -14.00 -60.35 20.47
CA GLN A 68 -15.42 -60.22 20.11
C GLN A 68 -15.67 -58.93 19.34
N TRP A 69 -16.62 -58.94 18.39
CA TRP A 69 -17.00 -57.74 17.64
C TRP A 69 -17.83 -56.80 18.51
N VAL A 70 -17.47 -55.51 18.51
CA VAL A 70 -18.10 -54.46 19.32
C VAL A 70 -18.30 -53.19 18.52
N VAL A 71 -19.26 -52.36 18.93
CA VAL A 71 -19.37 -50.97 18.47
C VAL A 71 -18.41 -50.12 19.29
N LYS A 72 -17.49 -49.42 18.64
CA LYS A 72 -16.61 -48.44 19.29
C LYS A 72 -17.23 -47.05 19.22
N VAL A 73 -17.23 -46.33 20.33
CA VAL A 73 -17.64 -44.92 20.40
C VAL A 73 -16.41 -44.10 20.75
N LEU A 74 -16.01 -43.23 19.84
CA LEU A 74 -14.81 -42.39 19.95
C LEU A 74 -15.19 -41.10 20.68
N THR A 75 -14.53 -40.78 21.79
CA THR A 75 -14.91 -39.61 22.61
C THR A 75 -13.78 -38.61 22.75
N ALA A 76 -14.15 -37.33 22.80
CA ALA A 76 -13.20 -36.21 22.96
C ALA A 76 -12.50 -36.23 24.32
N ARG A 77 -13.12 -36.83 25.33
CA ARG A 77 -12.63 -36.88 26.71
C ARG A 77 -13.13 -38.13 27.45
N PRO A 78 -12.52 -38.52 28.57
CA PRO A 78 -13.06 -39.60 29.40
C PRO A 78 -14.37 -39.17 30.07
N GLY A 79 -15.23 -40.15 30.39
CA GLY A 79 -16.43 -39.94 31.20
C GLY A 79 -17.61 -39.26 30.50
N VAL A 80 -17.72 -39.36 29.17
CA VAL A 80 -18.91 -38.91 28.43
C VAL A 80 -20.13 -39.71 28.89
N GLY A 81 -21.14 -39.02 29.42
CA GLY A 81 -22.34 -39.63 30.00
C GLY A 81 -23.35 -40.05 28.92
N GLY A 82 -24.25 -40.99 29.26
CA GLY A 82 -25.36 -41.39 28.39
C GLY A 82 -25.06 -42.45 27.33
N ILE A 83 -23.79 -42.83 27.15
CA ILE A 83 -23.39 -43.92 26.25
C ILE A 83 -23.73 -45.26 26.91
N ALA A 84 -24.64 -46.03 26.29
CA ALA A 84 -25.03 -47.35 26.78
C ALA A 84 -23.88 -48.37 26.64
N LYS A 85 -23.75 -49.30 27.59
CA LYS A 85 -22.75 -50.38 27.55
C LYS A 85 -23.01 -51.42 26.44
N THR A 86 -24.24 -51.45 25.93
CA THR A 86 -24.67 -52.27 24.81
C THR A 86 -25.69 -51.51 23.96
N VAL A 87 -25.72 -51.78 22.66
CA VAL A 87 -26.76 -51.31 21.72
C VAL A 87 -27.28 -52.51 20.95
N ASP A 88 -28.60 -52.75 20.96
CA ASP A 88 -29.24 -53.95 20.38
C ASP A 88 -28.50 -55.28 20.71
N GLY A 89 -28.00 -55.39 21.95
CA GLY A 89 -27.26 -56.57 22.43
C GLY A 89 -25.84 -56.74 21.84
N VAL A 90 -25.32 -55.75 21.12
CA VAL A 90 -23.90 -55.64 20.76
C VAL A 90 -23.18 -54.84 21.84
N PRO A 91 -22.03 -55.31 22.37
CA PRO A 91 -21.25 -54.52 23.33
C PRO A 91 -20.76 -53.21 22.72
N VAL A 92 -20.77 -52.15 23.54
CA VAL A 92 -20.19 -50.85 23.20
C VAL A 92 -18.90 -50.67 23.98
N GLN A 93 -17.84 -50.28 23.27
CA GLN A 93 -16.56 -49.92 23.86
C GLN A 93 -16.27 -48.43 23.61
N VAL A 94 -16.13 -47.67 24.70
CA VAL A 94 -15.70 -46.27 24.61
C VAL A 94 -14.19 -46.22 24.41
N VAL A 95 -13.75 -45.45 23.43
CA VAL A 95 -12.35 -45.17 23.14
C VAL A 95 -12.12 -43.67 23.25
N VAL A 96 -11.31 -43.24 24.22
CA VAL A 96 -10.98 -41.83 24.38
C VAL A 96 -9.94 -41.46 23.33
N THR A 97 -10.32 -40.65 22.35
CA THR A 97 -9.47 -40.26 21.22
C THR A 97 -8.96 -38.83 21.32
N GLY A 98 -9.59 -37.98 22.14
CA GLY A 98 -9.49 -36.53 21.94
C GLY A 98 -10.39 -36.07 20.78
N ARG A 99 -10.47 -34.76 20.54
CA ARG A 99 -11.13 -34.24 19.34
C ARG A 99 -10.43 -34.79 18.09
N ILE A 100 -11.20 -35.28 17.14
CA ILE A 100 -10.65 -35.77 15.87
C ILE A 100 -10.51 -34.58 14.94
N VAL A 101 -9.28 -34.27 14.55
CA VAL A 101 -8.94 -33.18 13.63
C VAL A 101 -8.23 -33.74 12.40
N ALA A 102 -8.30 -33.04 11.27
CA ALA A 102 -7.59 -33.46 10.06
C ALA A 102 -6.07 -33.45 10.30
N LEU A 103 -5.39 -34.56 9.99
CA LEU A 103 -3.93 -34.64 10.01
C LEU A 103 -3.37 -33.89 8.80
N ILE A 104 -3.06 -32.61 8.97
CA ILE A 104 -2.29 -31.82 8.00
C ILE A 104 -0.82 -32.01 8.36
N VAL A 105 -0.08 -32.79 7.57
CA VAL A 105 1.39 -32.72 7.61
C VAL A 105 1.77 -31.35 7.05
N PRO A 106 2.40 -30.46 7.83
CA PRO A 106 2.82 -29.16 7.33
C PRO A 106 3.70 -29.35 6.09
N PRO A 107 3.49 -28.59 5.01
CA PRO A 107 4.39 -28.66 3.87
C PRO A 107 5.80 -28.26 4.32
N ASP A 108 6.81 -29.02 3.87
CA ASP A 108 8.22 -28.71 4.15
C ASP A 108 8.54 -27.32 3.56
N PRO A 109 8.96 -26.32 4.37
CA PRO A 109 9.31 -24.99 3.89
C PRO A 109 10.46 -24.95 2.89
N ARG A 110 11.18 -26.07 2.69
CA ARG A 110 12.26 -26.20 1.70
C ARG A 110 11.76 -26.70 0.35
N ALA A 111 10.57 -27.26 0.29
CA ALA A 111 10.03 -27.85 -0.93
C ALA A 111 9.73 -26.81 -2.02
N ARG A 112 9.57 -27.29 -3.24
CA ARG A 112 8.99 -26.54 -4.36
C ARG A 112 7.50 -26.29 -4.11
N PHE A 113 7.05 -25.04 -4.20
CA PHE A 113 5.63 -24.68 -4.06
C PHE A 113 5.02 -24.28 -5.40
N ALA A 114 3.74 -24.62 -5.58
CA ALA A 114 2.94 -24.02 -6.66
C ALA A 114 2.88 -22.50 -6.51
N ARG A 115 2.73 -21.78 -7.63
CA ARG A 115 2.58 -20.32 -7.62
C ARG A 115 1.12 -19.95 -7.33
N PRO A 116 0.84 -18.90 -6.54
CA PRO A 116 1.80 -18.05 -5.83
C PRO A 116 2.48 -18.79 -4.66
N VAL A 117 3.80 -18.64 -4.52
CA VAL A 117 4.56 -19.25 -3.42
C VAL A 117 4.22 -18.56 -2.10
N PRO A 118 4.06 -19.29 -0.99
CA PRO A 118 3.87 -18.65 0.31
C PRO A 118 5.12 -17.87 0.72
N ILE A 119 4.96 -16.89 1.63
CA ILE A 119 6.09 -16.27 2.32
C ILE A 119 6.58 -17.23 3.43
N GLY A 120 7.79 -17.01 3.96
CA GLY A 120 8.37 -17.84 5.01
C GLY A 120 9.04 -19.14 4.53
N VAL A 121 9.13 -19.38 3.21
CA VAL A 121 9.72 -20.59 2.62
C VAL A 121 11.07 -20.30 1.94
N SER A 122 11.76 -21.37 1.51
CA SER A 122 13.07 -21.32 0.88
C SER A 122 13.11 -20.39 -0.34
N THR A 123 14.17 -19.61 -0.43
CA THR A 123 14.47 -18.75 -1.58
C THR A 123 15.94 -18.36 -1.60
N GLY A 124 16.43 -17.86 -2.73
CA GLY A 124 17.75 -17.28 -2.78
C GLY A 124 18.18 -16.92 -4.18
N HIS A 125 19.29 -16.18 -4.23
CA HIS A 125 20.07 -16.02 -5.44
C HIS A 125 20.79 -17.35 -5.79
N PRO A 126 20.93 -17.73 -7.08
CA PRO A 126 21.52 -19.03 -7.49
C PRO A 126 22.92 -19.32 -6.93
N HIS A 127 23.73 -18.28 -6.73
CA HIS A 127 25.12 -18.42 -6.23
C HIS A 127 25.29 -18.36 -4.70
N ILE A 128 24.22 -18.44 -3.90
CA ILE A 128 24.32 -18.54 -2.43
C ILE A 128 23.75 -19.87 -1.92
N THR A 129 23.65 -20.02 -0.60
CA THR A 129 22.94 -21.15 0.00
C THR A 129 21.42 -20.99 -0.19
N ALA A 130 20.68 -20.78 0.89
CA ALA A 130 19.28 -20.42 0.84
C ALA A 130 18.92 -19.60 2.08
N GLY A 131 17.93 -18.73 1.92
CA GLY A 131 17.28 -17.98 2.98
C GLY A 131 15.78 -18.15 2.90
N THR A 132 15.07 -17.16 3.43
CA THR A 132 13.62 -17.16 3.56
C THR A 132 13.01 -15.97 2.81
N ILE A 133 11.90 -16.20 2.11
CA ILE A 133 11.05 -15.11 1.60
C ILE A 133 10.44 -14.43 2.83
N GLY A 134 10.87 -13.23 3.18
CA GLY A 134 10.38 -12.58 4.39
C GLY A 134 8.92 -12.25 4.32
N CYS A 135 8.60 -11.42 3.33
CA CYS A 135 7.24 -11.01 3.03
C CYS A 135 7.17 -10.46 1.61
N ARG A 136 5.94 -10.24 1.15
CA ARG A 136 5.65 -9.48 -0.05
C ARG A 136 5.44 -8.02 0.32
N VAL A 137 6.01 -7.12 -0.46
CA VAL A 137 5.89 -5.67 -0.28
C VAL A 137 5.48 -5.02 -1.60
N LYS A 138 4.88 -3.83 -1.54
CA LYS A 138 4.46 -3.08 -2.73
C LYS A 138 4.88 -1.62 -2.66
N ASP A 139 5.23 -1.03 -3.80
CA ASP A 139 5.52 0.39 -3.91
C ASP A 139 4.26 1.23 -4.20
N GLY A 140 4.41 2.56 -4.23
CA GLY A 140 3.32 3.48 -4.54
C GLY A 140 2.78 3.41 -5.98
N SER A 141 3.47 2.69 -6.88
CA SER A 141 3.02 2.43 -8.26
C SER A 141 2.28 1.10 -8.39
N GLY A 142 2.21 0.30 -7.31
CA GLY A 142 1.59 -1.01 -7.30
C GLY A 142 2.50 -2.15 -7.75
N ASN A 143 3.80 -1.91 -7.99
CA ASN A 143 4.73 -3.01 -8.25
C ASN A 143 4.93 -3.82 -6.97
N VAL A 144 5.08 -5.13 -7.14
CA VAL A 144 5.17 -6.07 -6.02
C VAL A 144 6.56 -6.69 -5.98
N TYR A 145 7.11 -6.79 -4.77
CA TYR A 145 8.46 -7.29 -4.51
C TYR A 145 8.45 -8.35 -3.42
N ALA A 146 9.39 -9.30 -3.49
CA ALA A 146 9.74 -10.19 -2.40
C ALA A 146 10.86 -9.54 -1.59
N LEU A 147 10.66 -9.36 -0.28
CA LEU A 147 11.66 -8.82 0.63
C LEU A 147 12.42 -9.96 1.33
N SER A 148 13.74 -9.88 1.33
CA SER A 148 14.63 -10.76 2.11
C SER A 148 15.92 -10.01 2.50
N ASN A 149 16.98 -10.72 2.84
CA ASN A 149 18.27 -10.12 3.17
C ASN A 149 19.15 -9.91 1.94
N ASN A 150 20.10 -8.97 2.03
CA ASN A 150 21.14 -8.79 1.03
C ASN A 150 21.97 -10.06 0.86
N HIS A 151 22.36 -10.73 1.94
CA HIS A 151 23.13 -11.96 1.80
C HIS A 151 22.33 -13.14 1.21
N VAL A 152 21.01 -13.00 1.04
CA VAL A 152 20.13 -14.00 0.44
C VAL A 152 19.84 -13.68 -1.04
N TYR A 153 19.49 -12.43 -1.37
CA TYR A 153 19.17 -12.02 -2.75
C TYR A 153 20.28 -11.30 -3.50
N ALA A 154 21.18 -10.62 -2.79
CA ALA A 154 22.24 -9.80 -3.39
C ALA A 154 23.64 -10.42 -3.25
N ASN A 155 23.73 -11.72 -2.89
CA ASN A 155 24.97 -12.46 -2.75
C ASN A 155 26.07 -11.69 -1.98
N GLN A 156 25.72 -11.11 -0.84
CA GLN A 156 26.66 -10.32 -0.01
C GLN A 156 27.31 -9.16 -0.81
N ASN A 157 26.49 -8.41 -1.56
CA ASN A 157 26.87 -7.39 -2.55
C ASN A 157 27.53 -7.91 -3.84
N GLY A 158 27.59 -9.23 -4.04
CA GLY A 158 28.21 -9.85 -5.22
C GLY A 158 27.25 -10.06 -6.39
N ALA A 159 25.95 -9.85 -6.21
CA ALA A 159 24.96 -9.95 -7.28
C ALA A 159 24.84 -8.64 -8.08
N SER A 160 24.28 -8.75 -9.27
CA SER A 160 23.89 -7.65 -10.16
C SER A 160 22.37 -7.46 -10.13
N LEU A 161 21.91 -6.22 -10.27
CA LEU A 161 20.48 -5.99 -10.45
C LEU A 161 19.99 -6.70 -11.72
N GLY A 162 18.84 -7.35 -11.63
CA GLY A 162 18.30 -8.23 -12.66
C GLY A 162 18.66 -9.70 -12.49
N ASP A 163 19.55 -10.07 -11.58
CA ASP A 163 19.87 -11.48 -11.31
C ASP A 163 18.64 -12.24 -10.82
N ASN A 164 18.50 -13.50 -11.24
CA ASN A 164 17.33 -14.32 -10.92
C ASN A 164 17.26 -14.63 -9.42
N VAL A 165 16.03 -14.73 -8.91
CA VAL A 165 15.73 -15.16 -7.54
C VAL A 165 14.74 -16.32 -7.61
N LEU A 166 15.08 -17.43 -6.92
CA LEU A 166 14.40 -18.70 -7.07
C LEU A 166 13.51 -19.04 -5.85
N GLN A 167 12.46 -19.85 -6.08
CA GLN A 167 11.75 -20.60 -5.03
C GLN A 167 11.52 -22.04 -5.50
N PRO A 168 12.06 -23.05 -4.81
CA PRO A 168 12.95 -22.94 -3.65
C PRO A 168 14.31 -22.35 -4.08
N GLY A 169 15.16 -21.95 -3.12
CA GLY A 169 16.52 -21.54 -3.45
C GLY A 169 17.32 -22.71 -4.04
N ASP A 170 18.39 -22.41 -4.80
CA ASP A 170 19.24 -23.42 -5.46
C ASP A 170 19.74 -24.51 -4.49
N PHE A 171 20.11 -24.11 -3.26
CA PHE A 171 20.53 -25.04 -2.21
C PHE A 171 19.44 -26.04 -1.73
N ASP A 172 18.16 -25.80 -2.04
CA ASP A 172 17.05 -26.72 -1.79
C ASP A 172 16.43 -27.23 -3.10
N ASP A 173 17.28 -27.56 -4.07
CA ASP A 173 16.89 -28.15 -5.35
C ASP A 173 16.04 -27.20 -6.24
N GLY A 174 16.26 -25.89 -6.11
CA GLY A 174 15.79 -24.89 -7.06
C GLY A 174 16.60 -24.94 -8.36
N GLU A 175 15.95 -24.80 -9.51
CA GLU A 175 16.58 -24.82 -10.84
C GLU A 175 16.43 -23.44 -11.49
N ASP A 176 17.54 -22.87 -11.96
CA ASP A 176 17.57 -21.59 -12.68
C ASP A 176 17.53 -21.85 -14.21
N PRO A 177 16.55 -21.32 -14.97
CA PRO A 177 15.52 -20.33 -14.59
C PRO A 177 14.13 -20.87 -14.25
N GLU A 178 13.93 -22.19 -14.23
CA GLU A 178 12.63 -22.83 -14.08
C GLU A 178 11.86 -22.38 -12.83
N ASP A 179 12.58 -22.15 -11.73
CA ASP A 179 12.03 -21.81 -10.42
C ASP A 179 12.08 -20.33 -10.08
N MET A 180 12.37 -19.49 -11.07
CA MET A 180 12.41 -18.05 -10.89
C MET A 180 11.05 -17.51 -10.41
N ILE A 181 11.08 -16.74 -9.31
CA ILE A 181 9.94 -15.99 -8.78
C ILE A 181 10.05 -14.49 -9.04
N GLY A 182 11.24 -14.02 -9.41
CA GLY A 182 11.56 -12.60 -9.55
C GLY A 182 13.01 -12.38 -9.91
N THR A 183 13.37 -11.11 -10.05
CA THR A 183 14.76 -10.68 -10.27
C THR A 183 15.17 -9.65 -9.22
N LEU A 184 16.44 -9.65 -8.81
CA LEU A 184 16.97 -8.70 -7.84
C LEU A 184 16.73 -7.26 -8.33
N TYR A 185 16.07 -6.45 -7.51
CA TYR A 185 15.64 -5.09 -7.88
C TYR A 185 16.42 -3.99 -7.16
N ASP A 186 16.55 -4.10 -5.83
CA ASP A 186 17.34 -3.18 -5.01
C ASP A 186 17.88 -3.92 -3.76
N PHE A 187 18.98 -3.43 -3.20
CA PHE A 187 19.52 -3.93 -1.94
C PHE A 187 20.29 -2.83 -1.21
N GLU A 188 20.34 -2.92 0.13
CA GLU A 188 21.24 -2.08 0.91
C GLU A 188 22.64 -2.72 0.92
N PRO A 189 23.69 -2.03 0.41
CA PRO A 189 25.04 -2.59 0.41
C PRO A 189 25.61 -2.76 1.82
N ILE A 190 26.16 -3.94 2.12
CA ILE A 190 26.81 -4.21 3.41
C ILE A 190 28.27 -3.75 3.38
N VAL A 191 28.66 -2.88 4.29
CA VAL A 191 30.06 -2.53 4.52
C VAL A 191 30.70 -3.54 5.47
N PHE A 192 31.56 -4.41 4.93
CA PHE A 192 32.31 -5.44 5.68
C PHE A 192 33.47 -4.84 6.50
N SER A 193 33.11 -4.10 7.54
CA SER A 193 34.07 -3.59 8.53
C SER A 193 33.46 -3.64 9.93
N ARG A 194 34.28 -4.03 10.91
CA ARG A 194 33.96 -3.93 12.36
C ARG A 194 33.77 -2.49 12.84
N ARG A 195 34.15 -1.51 12.02
CA ARG A 195 33.98 -0.07 12.29
C ARG A 195 32.86 0.58 11.48
N ALA A 196 32.19 -0.17 10.61
CA ALA A 196 31.06 0.33 9.83
C ALA A 196 29.83 0.63 10.72
N ASN A 197 28.85 1.32 10.16
CA ASN A 197 27.55 1.55 10.79
C ASN A 197 26.46 1.10 9.84
N ASN A 198 26.45 -0.19 9.50
CA ASN A 198 25.38 -0.74 8.66
C ASN A 198 24.05 -0.60 9.41
N LYS A 199 23.03 -0.10 8.71
CA LYS A 199 21.68 0.05 9.27
C LYS A 199 20.89 -1.24 9.16
N MET A 200 21.08 -1.97 8.07
CA MET A 200 20.31 -3.17 7.77
C MET A 200 21.04 -4.13 6.84
N ASP A 201 20.57 -5.37 6.83
CA ASP A 201 20.87 -6.39 5.81
C ASP A 201 19.56 -6.74 5.11
N ALA A 202 19.30 -6.12 3.96
CA ALA A 202 18.02 -6.21 3.26
C ALA A 202 18.17 -6.07 1.74
N ALA A 203 17.31 -6.77 1.01
CA ALA A 203 17.21 -6.73 -0.45
C ALA A 203 15.80 -7.09 -0.91
N MET A 204 15.42 -6.59 -2.07
CA MET A 204 14.13 -6.84 -2.70
C MET A 204 14.32 -7.43 -4.10
N ALA A 205 13.46 -8.38 -4.45
CA ALA A 205 13.34 -8.91 -5.80
C ALA A 205 12.01 -8.49 -6.39
N LEU A 206 12.00 -7.94 -7.61
CA LEU A 206 10.78 -7.64 -8.36
C LEU A 206 10.09 -8.95 -8.70
N VAL A 207 8.86 -9.14 -8.23
CA VAL A 207 8.12 -10.39 -8.38
C VAL A 207 7.59 -10.49 -9.80
N MET A 208 7.85 -11.63 -10.44
CA MET A 208 7.25 -11.95 -11.73
C MET A 208 5.74 -12.16 -11.61
N LEU A 209 5.03 -11.90 -12.70
CA LEU A 209 3.60 -12.16 -12.80
C LEU A 209 3.33 -13.36 -13.71
N ASP A 210 2.42 -14.22 -13.29
CA ASP A 210 1.74 -15.20 -14.15
C ASP A 210 0.39 -14.58 -14.57
N GLY A 211 0.38 -13.92 -15.73
CA GLY A 211 -0.70 -13.02 -16.12
C GLY A 211 -0.70 -11.77 -15.22
N GLU A 212 -1.78 -11.56 -14.47
CA GLU A 212 -1.89 -10.47 -13.48
C GLU A 212 -1.55 -10.95 -12.05
N THR A 213 -1.28 -12.25 -11.85
CA THR A 213 -1.07 -12.83 -10.52
C THR A 213 0.41 -12.85 -10.15
N PRO A 214 0.84 -12.20 -9.06
CA PRO A 214 2.23 -12.29 -8.60
C PRO A 214 2.63 -13.72 -8.24
N ARG A 215 3.84 -14.15 -8.62
CA ARG A 215 4.36 -15.49 -8.30
C ARG A 215 4.64 -15.72 -6.82
N VAL A 216 4.66 -14.66 -6.02
CA VAL A 216 4.82 -14.70 -4.56
C VAL A 216 3.50 -14.26 -3.93
N GLY A 217 3.00 -15.03 -2.97
CA GLY A 217 1.79 -14.78 -2.19
C GLY A 217 2.06 -13.92 -0.95
N THR A 218 1.05 -13.75 -0.08
CA THR A 218 1.16 -12.90 1.12
C THR A 218 1.08 -13.66 2.44
N SER A 219 0.72 -14.93 2.40
CA SER A 219 0.55 -15.76 3.59
C SER A 219 1.71 -16.73 3.76
N THR A 220 2.08 -17.00 5.01
CA THR A 220 2.87 -18.21 5.33
C THR A 220 2.08 -19.48 4.98
N PRO A 221 2.72 -20.66 4.93
CA PRO A 221 2.01 -21.93 4.86
C PRO A 221 0.99 -22.09 6.00
N ALA A 222 0.06 -23.04 5.85
CA ALA A 222 -1.04 -23.26 6.79
C ALA A 222 -0.61 -23.50 8.25
N ALA A 223 0.63 -23.95 8.48
CA ALA A 223 1.21 -24.15 9.81
C ALA A 223 1.89 -22.90 10.40
N GLY A 224 1.87 -21.76 9.70
CA GLY A 224 2.48 -20.51 10.14
C GLY A 224 1.47 -19.47 10.65
N TYR A 225 1.94 -18.23 10.78
CA TYR A 225 1.13 -17.14 11.33
C TYR A 225 0.06 -16.58 10.37
N GLY A 226 0.09 -16.95 9.09
CA GLY A 226 -0.83 -16.50 8.06
C GLY A 226 -0.34 -15.24 7.34
N VAL A 227 -1.26 -14.32 7.04
CA VAL A 227 -0.98 -13.04 6.37
C VAL A 227 -0.54 -11.99 7.40
N PRO A 228 0.61 -11.31 7.23
CA PRO A 228 1.02 -10.21 8.10
C PRO A 228 0.16 -8.95 7.85
N ASN A 229 0.02 -8.08 8.83
CA ASN A 229 -0.63 -6.78 8.64
C ASN A 229 0.22 -5.85 7.75
N SER A 230 -0.42 -4.95 7.01
CA SER A 230 0.27 -3.86 6.31
C SER A 230 0.79 -2.79 7.27
N THR A 231 0.14 -2.63 8.42
CA THR A 231 0.55 -1.70 9.48
C THR A 231 1.64 -2.32 10.35
N THR A 232 2.77 -1.64 10.47
CA THR A 232 3.90 -2.05 11.30
C THR A 232 3.73 -1.65 12.77
N THR A 233 4.57 -2.19 13.63
CA THR A 233 4.67 -1.75 15.02
C THR A 233 6.12 -1.72 15.48
N LEU A 234 6.46 -0.72 16.30
CA LEU A 234 7.78 -0.61 16.88
C LEU A 234 8.05 -1.76 17.85
N ALA A 235 9.28 -2.26 17.83
CA ALA A 235 9.75 -3.24 18.79
C ALA A 235 9.80 -2.63 20.20
N SER A 236 9.26 -3.36 21.18
CA SER A 236 9.27 -3.00 22.59
C SER A 236 9.84 -4.14 23.44
N MET A 237 10.50 -3.81 24.56
CA MET A 237 11.08 -4.82 25.46
C MET A 237 10.02 -5.81 25.95
N GLY A 238 10.30 -7.11 25.84
CA GLY A 238 9.42 -8.20 26.27
C GLY A 238 8.27 -8.53 25.31
N GLN A 239 8.12 -7.77 24.22
CA GLN A 239 7.05 -7.95 23.23
C GLN A 239 7.04 -9.39 22.68
N PRO A 240 5.90 -10.11 22.79
CA PRO A 240 5.73 -11.41 22.14
C PRO A 240 5.82 -11.26 20.63
N VAL A 241 6.65 -12.10 20.01
CA VAL A 241 6.85 -12.13 18.56
C VAL A 241 6.82 -13.56 18.04
N GLN A 242 6.48 -13.70 16.77
CA GLN A 242 6.45 -14.97 16.05
C GLN A 242 7.03 -14.79 14.66
N LYS A 243 7.52 -15.88 14.07
CA LYS A 243 8.00 -15.89 12.69
C LYS A 243 7.76 -17.25 12.04
N PHE A 244 7.81 -17.28 10.71
CA PHE A 244 7.86 -18.52 9.93
C PHE A 244 9.09 -18.45 9.03
N GLY A 245 9.97 -19.44 9.14
CA GLY A 245 11.23 -19.48 8.41
C GLY A 245 11.49 -20.83 7.75
N ARG A 246 12.32 -20.82 6.71
CA ARG A 246 12.69 -21.99 5.93
C ARG A 246 13.21 -23.17 6.78
N THR A 247 14.01 -22.89 7.82
CA THR A 247 14.73 -23.93 8.55
C THR A 247 13.99 -24.36 9.80
N THR A 248 13.58 -23.41 10.63
CA THR A 248 12.92 -23.72 11.92
C THR A 248 11.39 -23.69 11.84
N GLY A 249 10.82 -23.32 10.68
CA GLY A 249 9.37 -23.21 10.51
C GLY A 249 8.78 -22.13 11.42
N TYR A 250 7.61 -22.43 11.97
CA TYR A 250 6.90 -21.56 12.90
C TYR A 250 7.54 -21.59 14.29
N THR A 251 8.01 -20.43 14.78
CA THR A 251 8.55 -20.30 16.14
C THR A 251 8.05 -19.04 16.82
N LYS A 252 8.10 -19.04 18.15
CA LYS A 252 7.70 -17.93 19.01
C LYS A 252 8.86 -17.48 19.89
N GLY A 253 8.88 -16.19 20.20
CA GLY A 253 9.96 -15.55 20.94
C GLY A 253 9.52 -14.27 21.62
N ARG A 254 10.48 -13.59 22.24
CA ARG A 254 10.29 -12.28 22.86
C ARG A 254 11.43 -11.34 22.52
N VAL A 255 11.11 -10.07 22.34
CA VAL A 255 12.12 -9.02 22.21
C VAL A 255 12.89 -8.91 23.53
N MET A 256 14.16 -9.29 23.51
CA MET A 256 15.04 -9.30 24.67
C MET A 256 15.85 -8.01 24.78
N ALA A 257 16.26 -7.41 23.67
CA ALA A 257 16.98 -6.14 23.68
C ALA A 257 16.71 -5.30 22.44
N LEU A 258 16.82 -3.99 22.60
CA LEU A 258 16.66 -2.98 21.55
C LEU A 258 17.95 -2.19 21.39
N ASN A 259 18.08 -1.51 20.25
CA ASN A 259 19.24 -0.66 19.92
C ASN A 259 20.60 -1.39 20.03
N ALA A 260 20.63 -2.67 19.71
CA ALA A 260 21.86 -3.45 19.80
C ALA A 260 22.86 -3.06 18.71
N THR A 261 24.14 -3.07 19.07
CA THR A 261 25.25 -2.96 18.12
C THR A 261 26.02 -4.27 18.10
N VAL A 262 26.04 -4.93 16.95
CA VAL A 262 26.56 -6.30 16.81
C VAL A 262 27.54 -6.40 15.65
N ASN A 263 28.54 -7.28 15.78
CA ASN A 263 29.41 -7.66 14.67
C ASN A 263 28.97 -9.02 14.16
N VAL A 264 28.56 -9.10 12.90
CA VAL A 264 28.08 -10.32 12.25
C VAL A 264 29.15 -10.82 11.27
N SER A 265 29.46 -12.11 11.36
CA SER A 265 30.41 -12.79 10.46
C SER A 265 29.65 -13.43 9.30
N TYR A 266 30.12 -13.16 8.08
CA TYR A 266 29.55 -13.69 6.83
C TYR A 266 30.48 -14.70 6.15
N GLY A 267 31.49 -15.17 6.90
CA GLY A 267 32.53 -16.05 6.40
C GLY A 267 33.94 -15.45 6.56
N PRO A 268 34.97 -16.16 6.06
CA PRO A 268 36.36 -15.75 6.21
C PRO A 268 36.61 -14.31 5.74
N GLY A 269 37.19 -13.48 6.61
CA GLY A 269 37.54 -12.08 6.29
C GLY A 269 36.35 -11.10 6.18
N LYS A 270 35.09 -11.58 6.22
CA LYS A 270 33.89 -10.75 6.08
C LYS A 270 33.19 -10.60 7.42
N THR A 271 33.45 -9.50 8.13
CA THR A 271 32.68 -9.12 9.33
C THR A 271 32.12 -7.71 9.16
N ALA A 272 30.82 -7.54 9.41
CA ALA A 272 30.13 -6.26 9.33
C ALA A 272 29.51 -5.88 10.68
N ARG A 273 29.66 -4.61 11.07
CA ARG A 273 28.99 -4.07 12.26
C ARG A 273 27.64 -3.46 11.90
N PHE A 274 26.60 -3.86 12.63
CA PHE A 274 25.24 -3.33 12.53
C PHE A 274 24.85 -2.60 13.81
N ARG A 275 24.08 -1.53 13.69
CA ARG A 275 23.58 -0.74 14.83
C ARG A 275 22.06 -0.65 14.80
N ASN A 276 21.46 -0.34 15.95
CA ASN A 276 20.02 -0.24 16.09
C ASN A 276 19.26 -1.55 15.78
N GLN A 277 19.81 -2.67 16.23
CA GLN A 277 19.24 -3.99 15.96
C GLN A 277 18.36 -4.46 17.11
N ILE A 278 17.42 -5.36 16.79
CA ILE A 278 16.53 -6.01 17.75
C ILE A 278 17.10 -7.40 18.06
N LEU A 279 17.21 -7.74 19.35
CA LEU A 279 17.55 -9.09 19.78
C LEU A 279 16.31 -9.80 20.29
N ILE A 280 16.15 -11.05 19.85
CA ILE A 280 14.99 -11.88 20.18
C ILE A 280 15.51 -13.18 20.79
N GLU A 281 14.91 -13.56 21.91
CA GLU A 281 15.12 -14.87 22.53
C GLU A 281 13.94 -15.79 22.24
N SER A 282 14.19 -17.10 22.25
CA SER A 282 13.13 -18.09 22.18
C SER A 282 12.34 -18.14 23.48
N VAL A 283 11.05 -18.49 23.40
CA VAL A 283 10.25 -18.86 24.58
C VAL A 283 10.11 -20.38 24.73
N ASP A 284 10.62 -21.14 23.77
CA ASP A 284 10.61 -22.60 23.75
C ASP A 284 12.01 -23.16 24.06
N SER A 285 12.11 -24.49 24.22
CA SER A 285 13.40 -25.16 24.39
C SER A 285 14.28 -25.13 23.13
N GLU A 286 13.66 -24.93 21.97
CA GLU A 286 14.34 -24.82 20.69
C GLU A 286 14.69 -23.35 20.36
N PRO A 287 15.76 -23.09 19.59
CA PRO A 287 16.12 -21.74 19.20
C PRO A 287 15.00 -21.03 18.40
N PHE A 288 14.87 -19.71 18.57
CA PHE A 288 13.91 -18.92 17.80
C PHE A 288 14.18 -18.98 16.29
N SER A 289 15.46 -19.08 15.89
CA SER A 289 15.88 -19.23 14.51
C SER A 289 17.19 -19.99 14.37
N ALA A 290 17.44 -20.54 13.19
CA ALA A 290 18.71 -21.14 12.79
C ALA A 290 19.20 -20.59 11.44
N GLY A 291 20.39 -21.03 11.01
CA GLY A 291 20.88 -20.74 9.66
C GLY A 291 19.85 -21.14 8.58
N GLY A 292 19.61 -20.24 7.63
CA GLY A 292 18.59 -20.39 6.59
C GLY A 292 17.26 -19.68 6.90
N ASP A 293 17.00 -19.28 8.15
CA ASP A 293 15.85 -18.43 8.48
C ASP A 293 16.08 -16.94 8.15
N SER A 294 17.30 -16.57 7.75
CA SER A 294 17.63 -15.24 7.24
C SER A 294 16.61 -14.78 6.21
N GLY A 295 16.03 -13.62 6.44
CA GLY A 295 14.99 -13.03 5.61
C GLY A 295 13.61 -13.17 6.22
N SER A 296 13.38 -14.07 7.20
CA SER A 296 12.06 -14.25 7.83
C SER A 296 11.51 -12.93 8.38
N LEU A 297 10.27 -12.60 8.02
CA LEU A 297 9.56 -11.52 8.67
C LEU A 297 9.14 -11.95 10.09
N ILE A 298 9.41 -11.07 11.05
CA ILE A 298 9.03 -11.21 12.45
C ILE A 298 7.84 -10.28 12.69
N VAL A 299 6.77 -10.84 13.23
CA VAL A 299 5.51 -10.14 13.51
C VAL A 299 5.14 -10.28 14.99
N THR A 300 4.21 -9.47 15.47
CA THR A 300 3.63 -9.65 16.81
C THR A 300 2.97 -11.02 16.97
N ASP A 301 3.14 -11.65 18.13
CA ASP A 301 2.40 -12.87 18.50
C ASP A 301 1.02 -12.52 19.07
N ASP A 302 0.19 -11.92 18.22
CA ASP A 302 -1.20 -11.58 18.51
C ASP A 302 -2.06 -11.72 17.23
N SER A 303 -3.33 -11.35 17.32
CA SER A 303 -4.23 -11.37 16.16
C SER A 303 -3.87 -10.32 15.10
N GLY A 304 -3.15 -9.27 15.50
CA GLY A 304 -2.74 -8.18 14.63
C GLY A 304 -1.62 -8.60 13.67
N LYS A 305 -0.66 -9.44 14.11
CA LYS A 305 0.47 -9.89 13.28
C LYS A 305 1.19 -8.71 12.62
N ASN A 306 1.33 -7.63 13.39
CA ASN A 306 1.95 -6.40 12.91
C ASN A 306 3.45 -6.67 12.72
N PRO A 307 4.03 -6.32 11.56
CA PRO A 307 5.46 -6.46 11.31
C PRO A 307 6.30 -5.68 12.32
N VAL A 308 7.37 -6.32 12.83
CA VAL A 308 8.29 -5.78 13.85
C VAL A 308 9.73 -5.71 13.33
N GLY A 309 10.19 -6.77 12.65
CA GLY A 309 11.57 -6.84 12.20
C GLY A 309 11.83 -7.84 11.08
N LEU A 310 12.97 -7.67 10.42
CA LEU A 310 13.47 -8.57 9.39
C LEU A 310 14.69 -9.33 9.93
N LEU A 311 14.55 -10.64 10.13
CA LEU A 311 15.62 -11.50 10.63
C LEU A 311 16.81 -11.50 9.66
N PHE A 312 18.04 -11.33 10.14
CA PHE A 312 19.23 -11.48 9.28
C PHE A 312 20.42 -12.21 9.89
N ALA A 313 20.45 -12.39 11.21
CA ALA A 313 21.54 -13.07 11.89
C ALA A 313 21.06 -13.70 13.20
N GLY A 314 21.92 -14.50 13.82
CA GLY A 314 21.63 -15.09 15.12
C GLY A 314 22.81 -15.86 15.68
N SER A 315 22.54 -16.48 16.83
CA SER A 315 23.44 -17.36 17.58
C SER A 315 22.61 -18.44 18.25
N ALA A 316 23.24 -19.35 18.97
CA ALA A 316 22.52 -20.33 19.78
C ALA A 316 21.65 -19.68 20.88
N ALA A 317 21.97 -18.45 21.30
CA ALA A 317 21.25 -17.76 22.37
C ALA A 317 20.15 -16.83 21.84
N PHE A 318 20.46 -16.02 20.81
CA PHE A 318 19.58 -14.96 20.35
C PHE A 318 19.57 -14.81 18.84
N THR A 319 18.43 -14.41 18.32
CA THR A 319 18.20 -13.95 16.96
C THR A 319 18.40 -12.43 16.89
N ILE A 320 18.89 -11.95 15.76
CA ILE A 320 19.15 -10.54 15.48
C ILE A 320 18.33 -10.14 14.25
N ALA A 321 17.55 -9.08 14.39
CA ALA A 321 16.68 -8.57 13.35
C ALA A 321 16.87 -7.06 13.13
N ASN A 322 16.76 -6.66 11.86
CA ASN A 322 16.62 -5.25 11.49
C ASN A 322 15.23 -4.77 11.94
N PRO A 323 15.08 -3.57 12.52
CA PRO A 323 13.76 -2.95 12.66
C PRO A 323 13.09 -2.82 11.30
N ILE A 324 11.80 -3.13 11.19
CA ILE A 324 11.14 -3.21 9.89
C ILE A 324 10.92 -1.85 9.24
N ASP A 325 10.55 -0.81 9.99
CA ASP A 325 10.22 0.52 9.41
C ASP A 325 11.38 1.12 8.61
N PRO A 326 12.63 1.17 9.12
CA PRO A 326 13.75 1.68 8.34
C PRO A 326 14.05 0.88 7.07
N VAL A 327 13.69 -0.40 7.02
CA VAL A 327 13.84 -1.25 5.82
C VAL A 327 12.78 -0.84 4.79
N LEU A 328 11.52 -0.74 5.20
CA LEU A 328 10.41 -0.34 4.33
C LEU A 328 10.62 1.09 3.80
N ASP A 329 11.02 2.02 4.65
CA ASP A 329 11.33 3.42 4.29
C ASP A 329 12.47 3.50 3.27
N ARG A 330 13.56 2.73 3.48
CA ARG A 330 14.72 2.70 2.56
C ARG A 330 14.31 2.30 1.14
N PHE A 331 13.32 1.42 1.03
CA PHE A 331 12.83 0.91 -0.24
C PHE A 331 11.56 1.61 -0.73
N SER A 332 10.98 2.52 0.05
CA SER A 332 9.72 3.23 -0.27
C SER A 332 8.57 2.27 -0.59
N VAL A 333 8.43 1.23 0.22
CA VAL A 333 7.42 0.18 0.08
C VAL A 333 6.61 -0.01 1.37
N ILE A 334 5.43 -0.61 1.24
CA ILE A 334 4.64 -1.09 2.38
C ILE A 334 4.45 -2.60 2.31
N ILE A 335 4.15 -3.21 3.45
CA ILE A 335 3.85 -4.66 3.51
C ILE A 335 2.56 -4.92 2.74
N ASP A 336 2.64 -5.82 1.76
CA ASP A 336 1.49 -6.24 0.98
C ASP A 336 0.79 -7.41 1.69
N ASN A 337 -0.32 -7.10 2.34
CA ASN A 337 -1.19 -8.08 3.00
C ASN A 337 -2.20 -8.73 2.04
N GLY A 338 -2.13 -8.45 0.74
CA GLY A 338 -3.03 -9.02 -0.26
C GLY A 338 -4.41 -8.40 -0.26
N VAL A 339 -4.64 -7.37 0.55
CA VAL A 339 -5.78 -6.46 0.38
C VAL A 339 -5.43 -5.56 -0.79
N VAL A 340 -6.18 -5.73 -1.89
CA VAL A 340 -6.26 -4.69 -2.92
C VAL A 340 -6.80 -3.44 -2.25
N ASP A 341 -5.94 -2.43 -2.08
CA ASP A 341 -6.37 -1.14 -1.56
C ASP A 341 -7.47 -0.65 -2.50
N SER A 342 -8.71 -0.63 -2.01
CA SER A 342 -9.77 0.03 -2.75
C SER A 342 -9.36 1.49 -2.86
N PRO A 343 -9.38 2.09 -4.06
CA PRO A 343 -9.03 3.49 -4.20
C PRO A 343 -9.90 4.30 -3.25
N PRO A 344 -9.33 5.25 -2.51
CA PRO A 344 -10.08 6.00 -1.52
C PRO A 344 -11.25 6.69 -2.22
N THR A 345 -12.44 6.61 -1.60
CA THR A 345 -13.64 7.18 -2.20
C THR A 345 -13.74 8.66 -1.86
N LEU A 346 -13.95 9.50 -2.87
CA LEU A 346 -14.15 10.93 -2.67
C LEU A 346 -15.43 11.14 -1.86
N GLN A 347 -15.37 11.92 -0.78
CA GLN A 347 -16.52 12.22 0.08
C GLN A 347 -17.03 13.65 -0.11
N SER A 348 -16.13 14.62 -0.26
CA SER A 348 -16.50 16.03 -0.40
C SER A 348 -15.49 16.81 -1.24
N ILE A 349 -15.92 17.94 -1.79
CA ILE A 349 -15.07 18.92 -2.48
C ILE A 349 -15.28 20.28 -1.82
N SER A 350 -14.19 21.01 -1.56
CA SER A 350 -14.20 22.41 -1.11
C SER A 350 -13.45 23.29 -2.10
N ILE A 351 -13.88 24.54 -2.28
CA ILE A 351 -13.22 25.51 -3.17
C ILE A 351 -12.55 26.61 -2.34
N THR A 352 -11.32 26.99 -2.71
CA THR A 352 -10.59 28.14 -2.13
C THR A 352 -10.11 29.09 -3.23
N PRO A 353 -10.31 30.42 -3.12
CA PRO A 353 -11.09 31.09 -2.08
C PRO A 353 -12.58 30.74 -2.21
N ASN A 354 -13.34 30.81 -1.11
CA ASN A 354 -14.80 30.61 -1.14
C ASN A 354 -15.57 31.85 -1.63
N SER A 355 -14.91 33.01 -1.66
CA SER A 355 -15.44 34.23 -2.26
C SER A 355 -14.31 35.08 -2.84
N ALA A 356 -14.53 35.70 -3.98
CA ALA A 356 -13.60 36.66 -4.58
C ALA A 356 -14.34 37.81 -5.27
N THR A 357 -13.66 38.94 -5.41
CA THR A 357 -14.14 40.10 -6.16
C THR A 357 -13.07 40.50 -7.17
N ILE A 358 -13.45 40.67 -8.43
CA ILE A 358 -12.57 41.05 -9.54
C ILE A 358 -13.21 42.18 -10.35
N GLU A 359 -12.39 42.95 -11.07
CA GLU A 359 -12.88 43.91 -12.06
C GLU A 359 -13.25 43.20 -13.37
N ASP A 360 -14.13 43.84 -14.16
CA ASP A 360 -14.46 43.37 -15.51
C ASP A 360 -13.20 43.11 -16.36
N GLY A 361 -13.17 41.98 -17.06
CA GLY A 361 -12.02 41.50 -17.83
C GLY A 361 -10.84 40.92 -17.03
N GLN A 362 -10.88 40.92 -15.69
CA GLN A 362 -9.85 40.28 -14.86
C GLN A 362 -10.17 38.80 -14.60
N THR A 363 -9.22 38.09 -14.00
CA THR A 363 -9.35 36.66 -13.68
C THR A 363 -9.10 36.36 -12.21
N GLN A 364 -9.67 35.24 -11.74
CA GLN A 364 -9.46 34.69 -10.40
C GLN A 364 -9.23 33.18 -10.48
N GLN A 365 -8.14 32.69 -9.88
CA GLN A 365 -7.92 31.25 -9.73
C GLN A 365 -8.63 30.71 -8.49
N PHE A 366 -9.42 29.66 -8.67
CA PHE A 366 -9.99 28.84 -7.63
C PHE A 366 -9.29 27.48 -7.59
N THR A 367 -9.09 26.94 -6.40
CA THR A 367 -8.54 25.60 -6.16
C THR A 367 -9.62 24.70 -5.60
N ALA A 368 -9.81 23.52 -6.20
CA ALA A 368 -10.73 22.50 -5.68
C ALA A 368 -9.95 21.45 -4.87
N THR A 369 -10.29 21.26 -3.61
CA THR A 369 -9.70 20.24 -2.74
C THR A 369 -10.72 19.14 -2.44
N GLY A 370 -10.40 17.90 -2.79
CA GLY A 370 -11.19 16.72 -2.44
C GLY A 370 -10.79 16.14 -1.10
N SER A 371 -11.76 15.69 -0.29
CA SER A 371 -11.55 14.91 0.94
C SER A 371 -12.07 13.50 0.75
N PHE A 372 -11.31 12.50 1.20
CA PHE A 372 -11.59 11.09 0.97
C PHE A 372 -11.91 10.31 2.25
N ASP A 373 -12.52 9.14 2.10
CA ASP A 373 -12.93 8.25 3.21
C ASP A 373 -11.79 7.76 4.11
N ASN A 374 -10.59 7.66 3.58
CA ASN A 374 -9.38 7.32 4.32
C ASN A 374 -8.77 8.53 5.07
N GLY A 375 -9.43 9.69 5.06
CA GLY A 375 -8.97 10.92 5.72
C GLY A 375 -7.93 11.73 4.94
N SER A 376 -7.50 11.26 3.76
CA SER A 376 -6.59 12.01 2.89
C SER A 376 -7.30 13.11 2.10
N THR A 377 -6.53 14.04 1.54
CA THR A 377 -7.01 15.11 0.67
C THR A 377 -6.20 15.19 -0.62
N ALA A 378 -6.81 15.63 -1.72
CA ALA A 378 -6.11 15.85 -2.99
C ALA A 378 -6.55 17.15 -3.66
N ASP A 379 -5.66 17.79 -4.42
CA ASP A 379 -6.01 18.87 -5.33
C ASP A 379 -6.68 18.27 -6.58
N LEU A 380 -7.89 18.73 -6.86
CA LEU A 380 -8.73 18.30 -7.97
C LEU A 380 -8.89 19.37 -9.04
N THR A 381 -8.20 20.51 -8.94
CA THR A 381 -8.42 21.70 -9.78
C THR A 381 -8.41 21.40 -11.27
N ASP A 382 -7.42 20.64 -11.74
CA ASP A 382 -7.29 20.29 -13.16
C ASP A 382 -8.23 19.16 -13.61
N THR A 383 -8.77 18.40 -12.68
CA THR A 383 -9.50 17.16 -12.98
C THR A 383 -11.00 17.22 -12.68
N ALA A 384 -11.46 18.25 -11.96
CA ALA A 384 -12.86 18.51 -11.68
C ALA A 384 -13.54 19.24 -12.85
N ALA A 385 -14.83 18.97 -13.05
CA ALA A 385 -15.66 19.75 -13.96
C ALA A 385 -16.09 21.04 -13.27
N TRP A 386 -15.66 22.19 -13.80
CA TRP A 386 -16.00 23.51 -13.27
C TRP A 386 -17.24 24.09 -13.95
N SER A 387 -18.04 24.86 -13.21
CA SER A 387 -19.17 25.60 -13.78
C SER A 387 -19.45 26.91 -13.04
N SER A 388 -20.01 27.86 -13.78
CA SER A 388 -20.52 29.14 -13.29
C SER A 388 -22.05 29.13 -13.39
N SER A 389 -22.75 29.60 -12.35
CA SER A 389 -24.22 29.68 -12.35
C SER A 389 -24.76 30.70 -13.34
N ASP A 390 -23.95 31.72 -13.67
CA ASP A 390 -24.22 32.73 -14.69
C ASP A 390 -22.96 32.99 -15.53
N VAL A 391 -22.92 32.37 -16.71
CA VAL A 391 -21.81 32.51 -17.66
C VAL A 391 -21.76 33.88 -18.35
N ALA A 392 -22.83 34.68 -18.27
CA ALA A 392 -22.81 36.05 -18.75
C ALA A 392 -22.07 36.99 -17.78
N VAL A 393 -21.98 36.62 -16.49
CA VAL A 393 -21.20 37.35 -15.47
C VAL A 393 -19.75 36.87 -15.48
N ALA A 394 -19.50 35.56 -15.42
CA ALA A 394 -18.15 35.00 -15.50
C ALA A 394 -18.12 33.56 -16.04
N THR A 395 -17.08 33.23 -16.79
CA THR A 395 -16.76 31.85 -17.20
C THR A 395 -15.70 31.24 -16.28
N VAL A 396 -15.57 29.90 -16.25
CA VAL A 396 -14.54 29.21 -15.46
C VAL A 396 -14.06 27.94 -16.15
N GLU A 397 -12.74 27.75 -16.22
CA GLU A 397 -12.09 26.56 -16.79
C GLU A 397 -10.85 26.18 -15.96
N ALA A 398 -10.72 24.91 -15.57
CA ALA A 398 -9.65 24.43 -14.68
C ALA A 398 -9.44 25.33 -13.44
N GLY A 399 -10.54 25.81 -12.85
CA GLY A 399 -10.54 26.72 -11.70
C GLY A 399 -10.22 28.19 -12.02
N LEU A 400 -9.76 28.53 -13.24
CA LEU A 400 -9.52 29.92 -13.63
C LEU A 400 -10.82 30.57 -14.11
N ALA A 401 -11.37 31.48 -13.31
CA ALA A 401 -12.56 32.24 -13.65
C ALA A 401 -12.19 33.57 -14.34
N MET A 402 -12.98 33.99 -15.34
CA MET A 402 -12.81 35.25 -16.08
C MET A 402 -14.09 36.08 -15.99
N GLY A 403 -13.97 37.33 -15.54
CA GLY A 403 -15.09 38.28 -15.50
C GLY A 403 -15.49 38.75 -16.89
N ILE A 404 -16.79 38.70 -17.20
CA ILE A 404 -17.39 39.05 -18.50
C ILE A 404 -18.30 40.28 -18.40
N ALA A 405 -19.05 40.39 -17.29
CA ALA A 405 -19.93 41.52 -17.04
C ALA A 405 -20.15 41.71 -15.54
N VAL A 406 -20.47 42.96 -15.15
CA VAL A 406 -20.76 43.32 -13.76
C VAL A 406 -21.91 42.48 -13.21
N GLY A 407 -21.70 41.86 -12.05
CA GLY A 407 -22.68 40.99 -11.41
C GLY A 407 -22.06 40.04 -10.39
N THR A 408 -22.85 39.07 -9.94
CA THR A 408 -22.37 38.01 -9.03
C THR A 408 -22.77 36.65 -9.57
N THR A 409 -21.85 35.69 -9.55
CA THR A 409 -22.10 34.31 -9.97
C THR A 409 -21.50 33.31 -8.98
N GLY A 410 -22.12 32.13 -8.88
CA GLY A 410 -21.61 31.00 -8.11
C GLY A 410 -20.70 30.10 -8.95
N ILE A 411 -19.53 29.78 -8.41
CA ILE A 411 -18.55 28.87 -8.99
C ILE A 411 -18.62 27.52 -8.27
N THR A 412 -18.69 26.43 -9.02
CA THR A 412 -18.71 25.06 -8.49
C THR A 412 -17.72 24.15 -9.22
N ALA A 413 -17.26 23.12 -8.51
CA ALA A 413 -16.41 22.06 -9.03
C ALA A 413 -17.07 20.70 -8.75
N THR A 414 -17.14 19.82 -9.74
CA THR A 414 -17.79 18.52 -9.64
C THR A 414 -16.85 17.39 -10.08
N LYS A 415 -16.75 16.34 -9.28
CA LYS A 415 -15.98 15.12 -9.61
C LYS A 415 -16.71 13.90 -9.07
N ALA A 416 -16.79 12.83 -9.87
CA ALA A 416 -17.43 11.57 -9.49
C ALA A 416 -18.87 11.73 -8.94
N GLY A 417 -19.63 12.70 -9.45
CA GLY A 417 -20.99 12.99 -9.00
C GLY A 417 -21.10 13.85 -7.73
N ILE A 418 -19.98 14.23 -7.11
CA ILE A 418 -19.93 15.10 -5.93
C ILE A 418 -19.64 16.53 -6.36
N THR A 419 -20.49 17.47 -5.94
CA THR A 419 -20.34 18.90 -6.19
C THR A 419 -19.84 19.61 -4.94
N SER A 420 -18.98 20.61 -5.14
CA SER A 420 -18.39 21.42 -4.07
C SER A 420 -19.44 22.09 -3.17
N VAL A 421 -19.17 22.08 -1.86
CA VAL A 421 -19.96 22.81 -0.86
C VAL A 421 -19.04 23.56 0.12
N PRO A 422 -19.29 24.85 0.43
CA PRO A 422 -20.32 25.72 -0.16
C PRO A 422 -20.01 26.08 -1.63
N ILE A 423 -21.00 26.64 -2.34
CA ILE A 423 -20.80 27.26 -3.66
C ILE A 423 -19.90 28.48 -3.46
N ALA A 424 -18.81 28.59 -4.22
CA ALA A 424 -17.92 29.74 -4.14
C ALA A 424 -18.57 30.94 -4.84
N SER A 425 -18.44 32.15 -4.30
CA SER A 425 -19.04 33.36 -4.88
C SER A 425 -17.99 34.19 -5.63
N LEU A 426 -18.29 34.60 -6.86
CA LEU A 426 -17.47 35.55 -7.62
C LEU A 426 -18.29 36.80 -7.92
N GLU A 427 -17.82 37.94 -7.45
CA GLU A 427 -18.36 39.26 -7.78
C GLU A 427 -17.48 39.94 -8.85
N VAL A 428 -18.09 40.40 -9.93
CA VAL A 428 -17.45 41.19 -10.97
C VAL A 428 -17.92 42.64 -10.84
N THR A 429 -16.99 43.55 -10.58
CA THR A 429 -17.28 44.98 -10.44
C THR A 429 -16.89 45.76 -11.69
N ALA A 430 -17.54 46.90 -11.92
CA ALA A 430 -17.10 47.82 -12.96
C ALA A 430 -15.66 48.29 -12.65
N PRO A 431 -14.80 48.48 -13.67
CA PRO A 431 -13.52 49.11 -13.45
C PRO A 431 -13.75 50.52 -12.86
N PRO A 432 -12.87 50.99 -11.95
CA PRO A 432 -13.00 52.32 -11.39
C PRO A 432 -12.92 53.35 -12.53
N THR A 433 -14.00 54.12 -12.73
CA THR A 433 -13.95 55.30 -13.60
C THR A 433 -13.11 56.37 -12.92
N THR A 434 -11.88 56.58 -13.38
CA THR A 434 -11.10 57.76 -13.02
C THR A 434 -11.69 58.98 -13.73
N THR A 435 -12.45 59.81 -13.00
CA THR A 435 -12.85 61.12 -13.50
C THR A 435 -11.64 62.05 -13.35
N ASP A 436 -11.02 62.44 -14.47
CA ASP A 436 -10.01 63.50 -14.47
C ASP A 436 -10.65 64.82 -14.02
N THR A 437 -9.86 65.64 -13.34
CA THR A 437 -10.23 66.99 -12.92
C THR A 437 -9.15 67.93 -13.41
N VAL A 438 -9.55 69.02 -14.05
CA VAL A 438 -8.66 70.10 -14.49
C VAL A 438 -8.87 71.29 -13.55
N THR A 439 -7.80 71.97 -13.20
CA THR A 439 -7.88 73.21 -12.41
C THR A 439 -6.90 74.24 -12.94
N ILE A 440 -7.40 75.38 -13.40
CA ILE A 440 -6.62 76.55 -13.77
C ILE A 440 -6.14 77.22 -12.48
N THR A 441 -4.83 77.14 -12.25
CA THR A 441 -4.18 77.77 -11.09
C THR A 441 -3.79 79.22 -11.37
N LYS A 442 -3.73 79.61 -12.65
CA LYS A 442 -3.38 80.97 -13.07
C LYS A 442 -3.85 81.26 -14.50
N ALA A 443 -4.43 82.44 -14.70
CA ALA A 443 -4.67 83.02 -16.02
C ALA A 443 -4.41 84.53 -15.95
N ASP A 444 -3.27 84.97 -16.50
CA ASP A 444 -2.90 86.39 -16.56
C ASP A 444 -2.50 86.80 -17.99
N TYR A 445 -2.94 87.98 -18.43
CA TYR A 445 -2.46 88.60 -19.67
C TYR A 445 -1.57 89.81 -19.34
N ARG A 446 -0.36 89.84 -19.90
CA ARG A 446 0.62 90.92 -19.66
C ARG A 446 0.58 91.91 -20.82
N ARG A 447 -0.02 93.09 -20.62
CA ARG A 447 -0.23 94.07 -21.69
C ARG A 447 1.07 94.56 -22.33
N ARG A 448 2.10 94.80 -21.52
CA ARG A 448 3.41 95.30 -22.02
C ARG A 448 4.05 94.40 -23.08
N ASN A 449 3.77 93.09 -23.04
CA ASN A 449 4.39 92.11 -23.92
C ASN A 449 3.38 91.39 -24.84
N SER A 450 2.09 91.78 -24.77
CA SER A 450 0.96 91.10 -25.41
C SER A 450 0.93 89.58 -25.17
N GLU A 451 1.25 89.12 -23.96
CA GLU A 451 1.50 87.70 -23.66
C GLU A 451 0.46 87.11 -22.71
N LEU A 452 -0.19 86.03 -23.13
CA LEU A 452 -1.10 85.23 -22.30
C LEU A 452 -0.30 84.14 -21.57
N ASN A 453 -0.48 84.06 -20.25
CA ASN A 453 0.12 83.05 -19.39
C ASN A 453 -0.99 82.29 -18.65
N VAL A 454 -1.15 81.00 -18.95
CA VAL A 454 -2.11 80.10 -18.28
C VAL A 454 -1.34 78.95 -17.65
N GLU A 455 -1.66 78.63 -16.40
CA GLU A 455 -1.14 77.46 -15.70
C GLU A 455 -2.30 76.62 -15.16
N ALA A 456 -2.24 75.31 -15.35
CA ALA A 456 -3.29 74.38 -14.92
C ALA A 456 -2.70 73.08 -14.36
N THR A 457 -3.46 72.38 -13.52
CA THR A 457 -3.15 71.04 -13.00
C THR A 457 -4.23 70.06 -13.42
N SER A 458 -3.87 68.78 -13.53
CA SER A 458 -4.80 67.66 -13.72
C SER A 458 -4.60 66.63 -12.61
N SER A 459 -5.66 65.93 -12.21
CA SER A 459 -5.57 64.79 -11.30
C SER A 459 -4.75 63.62 -11.85
N GLU A 460 -4.55 63.54 -13.18
CA GLU A 460 -3.65 62.58 -13.82
C GLU A 460 -2.18 63.04 -13.82
N GLY A 461 -1.88 64.22 -13.26
CA GLY A 461 -0.51 64.73 -13.19
C GLY A 461 0.07 64.96 -14.58
N GLY A 462 1.28 64.45 -14.84
CA GLY A 462 2.01 64.70 -16.10
C GLY A 462 1.59 63.83 -17.28
N SER A 463 0.70 62.86 -17.09
CA SER A 463 0.18 62.01 -18.18
C SER A 463 -1.02 62.59 -18.91
N ALA A 464 -1.64 63.66 -18.38
CA ALA A 464 -2.76 64.31 -19.03
C ALA A 464 -2.34 65.05 -20.33
N GLU A 465 -3.27 65.14 -21.26
CA GLU A 465 -3.18 66.07 -22.40
C GLU A 465 -4.15 67.22 -22.17
N LEU A 466 -3.60 68.40 -21.82
CA LEU A 466 -4.40 69.62 -21.61
C LEU A 466 -4.33 70.54 -22.83
N MET A 467 -5.48 70.99 -23.28
CA MET A 467 -5.63 71.96 -24.36
C MET A 467 -6.24 73.26 -23.81
N LEU A 468 -5.66 74.39 -24.19
CA LEU A 468 -6.30 75.68 -23.97
C LEU A 468 -7.28 75.93 -25.13
N VAL A 469 -8.58 75.94 -24.85
CA VAL A 469 -9.64 75.99 -25.88
C VAL A 469 -9.53 77.25 -26.74
N GLY A 470 -9.53 77.09 -28.06
CA GLY A 470 -9.32 78.18 -29.03
C GLY A 470 -7.85 78.58 -29.23
N TYR A 471 -6.92 77.90 -28.56
CA TYR A 471 -5.48 78.07 -28.68
C TYR A 471 -4.80 76.72 -28.99
N ASP A 472 -3.67 76.41 -28.33
CA ASP A 472 -2.89 75.18 -28.54
C ASP A 472 -2.86 74.30 -27.25
N SER A 473 -2.21 73.14 -27.36
CA SER A 473 -1.85 72.27 -26.23
C SER A 473 -0.98 73.01 -25.20
N MET A 474 -1.19 72.71 -23.92
CA MET A 474 -0.34 73.18 -22.83
C MET A 474 0.85 72.24 -22.60
N THR A 475 2.01 72.77 -22.18
CA THR A 475 3.22 71.95 -21.93
C THR A 475 3.35 71.61 -20.46
N TYR A 476 3.54 70.33 -20.11
CA TYR A 476 3.77 69.91 -18.73
C TYR A 476 5.15 70.32 -18.22
N ASN A 477 5.19 70.96 -17.04
CA ASN A 477 6.42 71.27 -16.33
C ASN A 477 6.60 70.32 -15.14
N ALA A 478 7.42 69.28 -15.31
CA ALA A 478 7.66 68.27 -14.29
C ALA A 478 8.22 68.83 -12.96
N LYS A 479 8.98 69.92 -12.98
CA LYS A 479 9.53 70.53 -11.74
C LYS A 479 8.46 71.25 -10.92
N LYS A 480 7.44 71.80 -11.58
CA LYS A 480 6.37 72.57 -10.94
C LYS A 480 5.05 71.80 -10.83
N GLN A 481 5.01 70.57 -11.36
CA GLN A 481 3.85 69.69 -11.40
C GLN A 481 2.59 70.40 -11.95
N LYS A 482 2.75 71.12 -13.07
CA LYS A 482 1.66 71.86 -13.72
C LYS A 482 1.90 72.06 -15.21
N TYR A 483 0.82 72.17 -15.96
CA TYR A 483 0.81 72.55 -17.36
C TYR A 483 0.93 74.05 -17.51
N VAL A 484 1.63 74.49 -18.54
CA VAL A 484 1.88 75.90 -18.82
C VAL A 484 1.61 76.19 -20.29
N TYR A 485 0.82 77.22 -20.54
CA TYR A 485 0.69 77.86 -21.84
C TYR A 485 1.19 79.30 -21.73
N LYS A 486 2.15 79.66 -22.59
CA LYS A 486 2.76 80.98 -22.61
C LYS A 486 3.06 81.41 -24.04
N LYS A 487 2.26 82.34 -24.58
CA LYS A 487 2.40 82.79 -25.97
C LYS A 487 1.99 84.26 -26.12
N LYS A 488 2.63 84.96 -27.06
CA LYS A 488 2.19 86.29 -27.50
C LYS A 488 0.92 86.15 -28.34
N LEU A 489 -0.07 87.00 -28.10
CA LEU A 489 -1.30 87.06 -28.87
C LEU A 489 -1.26 88.23 -29.86
N SER A 490 -1.79 88.00 -31.06
CA SER A 490 -2.10 89.04 -32.03
C SER A 490 -3.57 89.45 -31.86
N GLY A 491 -3.83 90.47 -31.04
CA GLY A 491 -5.19 90.97 -30.78
C GLY A 491 -5.45 91.33 -29.32
N ASP A 492 -6.70 91.69 -29.04
CA ASP A 492 -7.17 92.02 -27.70
C ASP A 492 -7.10 90.82 -26.75
N PRO A 493 -6.85 91.06 -25.44
CA PRO A 493 -6.79 89.97 -24.47
C PRO A 493 -8.16 89.30 -24.30
N PRO A 494 -8.22 87.96 -24.21
CA PRO A 494 -9.45 87.27 -23.84
C PRO A 494 -9.88 87.68 -22.43
N THR A 495 -11.20 87.74 -22.17
CA THR A 495 -11.76 88.01 -20.84
C THR A 495 -11.75 86.78 -19.94
N SER A 496 -11.80 85.58 -20.53
CA SER A 496 -11.71 84.29 -19.86
C SER A 496 -11.01 83.26 -20.73
N VAL A 497 -10.52 82.19 -20.12
CA VAL A 497 -9.92 81.04 -20.81
C VAL A 497 -10.47 79.74 -20.26
N THR A 498 -10.61 78.74 -21.12
CA THR A 498 -11.01 77.37 -20.73
C THR A 498 -9.89 76.41 -21.05
N VAL A 499 -9.55 75.55 -20.09
CA VAL A 499 -8.66 74.41 -20.30
C VAL A 499 -9.51 73.15 -20.31
N THR A 500 -9.28 72.27 -21.28
CA THR A 500 -9.91 70.95 -21.36
C THR A 500 -8.85 69.85 -21.35
N SER A 501 -9.14 68.72 -20.73
CA SER A 501 -8.37 67.49 -20.93
C SER A 501 -8.95 66.63 -22.06
N ALA A 502 -8.18 65.64 -22.52
CA ALA A 502 -8.63 64.67 -23.51
C ALA A 502 -9.82 63.80 -23.04
N SER A 503 -9.98 63.61 -21.73
CA SER A 503 -11.12 62.90 -21.12
C SER A 503 -12.36 63.79 -20.95
N GLY A 504 -12.28 65.08 -21.35
CA GLY A 504 -13.40 66.02 -21.35
C GLY A 504 -13.59 66.82 -20.06
N ALA A 505 -12.68 66.70 -19.09
CA ALA A 505 -12.69 67.54 -17.90
C ALA A 505 -12.31 68.98 -18.27
N THR A 506 -13.04 69.97 -17.74
CA THR A 506 -12.82 71.38 -18.09
C THR A 506 -12.76 72.27 -16.85
N ASP A 507 -12.01 73.36 -16.97
CA ASP A 507 -12.09 74.48 -16.04
C ASP A 507 -11.98 75.80 -16.81
N THR A 508 -12.68 76.84 -16.33
CA THR A 508 -12.73 78.16 -16.95
C THR A 508 -12.39 79.23 -15.92
N ALA A 509 -11.43 80.09 -16.25
CA ALA A 509 -10.99 81.16 -15.38
C ALA A 509 -10.99 82.52 -16.08
N GLU A 510 -11.37 83.57 -15.36
CA GLU A 510 -11.19 84.95 -15.82
C GLU A 510 -9.70 85.29 -15.98
N VAL A 511 -9.39 86.01 -17.05
CA VAL A 511 -8.02 86.42 -17.34
C VAL A 511 -7.74 87.75 -16.67
N LYS A 512 -6.84 87.73 -15.69
CA LYS A 512 -6.41 88.94 -14.99
C LYS A 512 -5.42 89.71 -15.88
N SER A 513 -5.85 90.87 -16.39
CA SER A 513 -4.96 91.77 -17.12
C SER A 513 -4.02 92.49 -16.15
N ARG A 514 -2.70 92.38 -16.36
CA ARG A 514 -1.67 93.04 -15.55
C ARG A 514 -0.66 93.84 -16.37
#